data_AF-A0A7X9E1F1-F1
#
_entry.id   AF-A0A7X9E1F1-F1
#
_cell.length_a   1.000
_cell.length_b   1.000
_cell.length_c   1.000
_cell.angle_alpha   90.00
_cell.angle_beta   90.00
_cell.angle_gamma   90.00
#
_symmetry.space_group_name_H-M   'P 1'
#
loop_
_entity.id
_entity.type
_entity.pdbx_description
1 polymer ?
#
loop_
_entity_poly.entity_id
_entity_poly.type
_entity_poly.pdbx_seq_one_letter_code
_entity_poly.pdbx_strand_id
1 'polypeptide(L)'
;MKFDWIKNVPDYLKYFSPDQQKVIELIGFENYMTLHEHFGKTGIYFSDSPITALKKAWAIKNKHIPYNEAARTLDVSTKSIYNWRENAGINNFELFEED
;
A
#
# COMPACT_ATOMS: atom_id res chain seq x y z
N MET A 1 27.25 2.46 9.77
CA MET A 1 26.74 2.32 8.38
C MET A 1 27.61 3.13 7.41
N LYS A 2 27.53 2.87 6.10
CA LYS A 2 28.32 3.58 5.06
C LYS A 2 28.15 5.11 5.07
N PHE A 3 27.11 5.60 5.74
CA PHE A 3 26.67 7.00 5.70
C PHE A 3 26.65 7.71 7.06
N ASP A 4 27.29 7.16 8.10
CA ASP A 4 27.27 7.73 9.45
C ASP A 4 27.80 9.17 9.49
N TRP A 5 28.70 9.51 8.57
CA TRP A 5 29.30 10.84 8.44
C TRP A 5 28.27 11.95 8.15
N ILE A 6 27.09 11.63 7.58
CA ILE A 6 26.07 12.62 7.23
C ILE A 6 25.53 13.32 8.48
N LYS A 7 25.39 12.59 9.60
CA LYS A 7 24.92 13.16 10.87
C LYS A 7 25.88 14.18 11.47
N ASN A 8 27.15 14.15 11.05
CA ASN A 8 28.17 15.11 11.50
C ASN A 8 28.08 16.42 10.72
N VAL A 9 27.28 16.49 9.66
CA VAL A 9 27.00 17.73 8.93
C VAL A 9 25.93 18.51 9.69
N PRO A 10 26.20 19.76 10.12
CA PRO A 10 25.19 20.60 10.74
C PRO A 10 23.99 20.79 9.81
N ASP A 11 22.78 20.68 10.37
CA ASP A 11 21.51 20.81 9.63
C ASP A 11 21.37 19.89 8.41
N TYR A 12 21.98 18.69 8.43
CA TYR A 12 22.01 17.78 7.28
C TYR A 12 20.62 17.51 6.65
N LEU A 13 19.54 17.54 7.44
CA LEU A 13 18.16 17.35 6.95
C LEU A 13 17.75 18.40 5.91
N LYS A 14 18.29 19.62 5.94
CA LYS A 14 17.96 20.70 4.99
C LYS A 14 18.42 20.40 3.56
N TYR A 15 19.35 19.46 3.39
CA TYR A 15 19.84 19.03 2.07
C TYR A 15 18.96 17.97 1.41
N PHE A 16 17.98 17.42 2.13
CA PHE A 16 16.99 16.49 1.59
C PHE A 16 15.79 17.25 1.04
N SER A 17 15.15 16.73 0.00
CA SER A 17 13.91 17.31 -0.50
C SER A 17 12.80 17.25 0.56
N PRO A 18 11.75 18.09 0.48
CA PRO A 18 10.65 18.05 1.44
C PRO A 18 9.98 16.67 1.57
N ASP A 19 9.86 15.93 0.47
CA ASP A 19 9.28 14.58 0.50
C ASP A 19 10.25 13.56 1.13
N GLN A 20 11.55 13.68 0.87
CA GLN A 20 12.55 12.85 1.55
C GLN A 20 12.57 13.13 3.06
N GLN A 21 12.43 14.40 3.48
CA GLN A 21 12.34 14.76 4.90
C GLN A 21 11.13 14.09 5.55
N LYS A 22 9.95 14.14 4.93
CA LYS A 22 8.75 13.45 5.44
C LYS A 22 8.97 11.93 5.56
N VAL A 23 9.63 11.31 4.57
CA VAL A 23 9.96 9.89 4.64
C VAL A 23 10.92 9.61 5.80
N ILE A 24 11.98 10.41 5.95
CA ILE A 24 12.95 10.29 7.04
C ILE A 24 12.27 10.44 8.41
N GLU A 25 11.33 11.38 8.56
CA GLU A 25 10.54 11.54 9.79
C GLU A 25 9.67 10.33 10.08
N LEU A 26 9.07 9.73 9.04
CA LEU A 26 8.18 8.57 9.18
C LEU A 26 8.92 7.29 9.55
N ILE A 27 10.05 7.00 8.90
CA ILE A 27 10.75 5.71 9.05
C ILE A 27 12.07 5.79 9.81
N GLY A 28 12.56 7.01 10.10
CA GLY A 28 13.87 7.25 10.69
C GLY A 28 15.01 7.31 9.66
N PHE A 29 16.03 8.13 9.97
CA PHE A 29 17.16 8.38 9.08
C PHE A 29 17.93 7.11 8.69
N GLU A 30 18.16 6.19 9.63
CA GLU A 30 18.91 4.96 9.37
C GLU A 30 18.21 4.03 8.36
N ASN A 31 16.89 3.91 8.48
CA ASN A 31 16.10 3.11 7.55
C ASN A 31 16.05 3.77 6.18
N TYR A 32 15.97 5.11 6.13
CA TYR A 32 16.10 5.84 4.87
C TYR A 32 17.47 5.60 4.21
N MET A 33 18.57 5.61 4.97
CA MET A 33 19.90 5.34 4.41
C MET A 33 20.04 3.89 3.93
N THR A 34 19.40 2.93 4.61
CA THR A 34 19.31 1.55 4.14
C THR A 34 18.58 1.47 2.79
N LEU A 35 17.45 2.15 2.64
CA LEU A 35 16.74 2.24 1.35
C LEU A 35 17.61 2.91 0.28
N HIS A 36 18.31 4.00 0.62
CA HIS A 36 19.18 4.70 -0.30
C HIS A 36 20.35 3.84 -0.77
N GLU A 37 20.92 2.99 0.10
CA GLU A 37 22.00 2.08 -0.28
C GLU A 37 21.57 1.07 -1.35
N HIS A 38 20.36 0.52 -1.23
CA HIS A 38 19.85 -0.48 -2.14
C HIS A 38 19.21 0.10 -3.40
N PHE A 39 18.53 1.24 -3.28
CA PHE A 39 17.68 1.79 -4.34
C PHE A 39 18.05 3.20 -4.78
N GLY A 40 19.11 3.82 -4.25
CA GLY A 40 19.45 5.22 -4.52
C GLY A 40 19.79 5.55 -5.98
N LYS A 41 20.03 4.53 -6.82
CA LYS A 41 20.22 4.67 -8.27
C LYS A 41 18.96 4.41 -9.09
N THR A 42 17.84 4.13 -8.43
CA THR A 42 16.56 3.77 -9.05
C THR A 42 15.50 4.76 -8.60
N GLY A 43 14.77 5.35 -9.54
CA GLY A 43 13.57 6.11 -9.21
C GLY A 43 12.50 5.16 -8.68
N ILE A 44 12.26 5.17 -7.37
CA ILE A 44 11.19 4.36 -6.76
C ILE A 44 9.87 5.11 -6.93
N TYR A 45 8.94 4.50 -7.64
CA TYR A 45 7.56 4.96 -7.73
C TYR A 45 6.64 4.00 -6.97
N PHE A 46 5.89 4.52 -6.00
CA PHE A 46 4.89 3.75 -5.26
C PHE A 46 3.57 3.76 -6.03
N SER A 47 3.35 2.72 -6.84
CA SER A 47 2.07 2.53 -7.53
C SER A 47 1.00 1.99 -6.58
N ASP A 48 -0.24 2.44 -6.74
CA ASP A 48 -1.42 1.85 -6.08
C ASP A 48 -1.82 0.47 -6.66
N SER A 49 -1.23 0.06 -7.78
CA SER A 49 -1.59 -1.18 -8.48
C SER A 49 -1.46 -2.43 -7.59
N PRO A 50 -0.35 -2.65 -6.84
CA PRO A 50 -0.22 -3.80 -5.95
C PRO A 50 -1.24 -3.78 -4.81
N ILE A 51 -1.51 -2.60 -4.23
CA ILE A 51 -2.50 -2.43 -3.17
C ILE A 51 -3.90 -2.77 -3.70
N THR A 52 -4.25 -2.27 -4.89
CA THR A 52 -5.51 -2.57 -5.55
C THR A 52 -5.65 -4.07 -5.87
N ALA A 53 -4.57 -4.72 -6.33
CA ALA A 53 -4.56 -6.16 -6.58
C ALA A 53 -4.81 -6.97 -5.29
N LEU A 54 -4.22 -6.55 -4.17
CA LEU A 54 -4.45 -7.16 -2.86
C LEU A 54 -5.89 -6.96 -2.37
N LYS A 55 -6.44 -5.74 -2.50
CA LYS A 55 -7.85 -5.46 -2.19
C LYS A 55 -8.79 -6.37 -3.00
N LYS A 56 -8.53 -6.51 -4.31
CA LYS A 56 -9.28 -7.42 -5.19
C LYS A 56 -9.18 -8.87 -4.72
N ALA A 57 -7.97 -9.37 -4.46
CA ALA A 57 -7.77 -10.74 -4.01
C ALA A 57 -8.49 -11.02 -2.68
N TRP A 58 -8.46 -10.08 -1.75
CA TRP A 58 -9.18 -10.16 -0.49
C TRP A 58 -10.69 -10.20 -0.71
N ALA A 59 -11.24 -9.35 -1.58
CA ALA A 59 -12.67 -9.29 -1.87
C ALA A 59 -13.21 -10.60 -2.45
N ILE A 60 -12.42 -11.27 -3.30
CA ILE A 60 -12.74 -12.58 -3.89
C ILE A 60 -12.69 -13.67 -2.83
N LYS A 61 -11.61 -13.73 -2.03
CA LYS A 61 -11.43 -14.75 -0.99
C LYS A 61 -12.51 -14.68 0.09
N ASN A 62 -12.94 -13.47 0.44
CA ASN A 62 -13.95 -13.24 1.46
C ASN A 62 -15.35 -13.01 0.85
N LYS A 63 -15.74 -13.84 -0.13
CA LYS A 63 -17.00 -13.65 -0.87
C LYS A 63 -18.27 -13.66 -0.01
N HIS A 64 -18.22 -14.33 1.13
CA HIS A 64 -19.30 -14.40 2.11
C HIS A 64 -19.59 -13.05 2.81
N ILE A 65 -18.61 -12.14 2.86
CA ILE A 65 -18.81 -10.83 3.47
C ILE A 65 -19.72 -9.97 2.59
N PRO A 66 -20.78 -9.33 3.13
CA PRO A 66 -21.66 -8.46 2.37
C PRO A 66 -20.89 -7.33 1.65
N TYR A 67 -21.37 -6.97 0.45
CA TYR A 67 -20.70 -5.99 -0.40
C TYR A 67 -20.38 -4.66 0.28
N ASN A 68 -21.34 -4.10 1.04
CA ASN A 68 -21.16 -2.82 1.73
C ASN A 68 -20.11 -2.89 2.84
N GLU A 69 -20.05 -4.02 3.55
CA GLU A 69 -19.07 -4.24 4.60
C GLU A 69 -17.66 -4.42 3.99
N ALA A 70 -17.54 -5.22 2.94
CA ALA A 70 -16.29 -5.38 2.21
C ALA A 70 -15.78 -4.05 1.62
N ALA A 71 -16.69 -3.23 1.08
CA ALA A 71 -16.37 -1.90 0.54
C ALA A 71 -15.81 -0.97 1.61
N ARG A 72 -16.43 -0.93 2.80
CA ARG A 72 -15.96 -0.15 3.94
C ARG A 72 -14.60 -0.63 4.46
N THR A 73 -14.42 -1.94 4.60
CA THR A 73 -13.17 -2.54 5.08
C THR A 73 -12.00 -2.24 4.16
N LEU A 74 -12.23 -2.28 2.84
CA LEU A 74 -11.20 -2.04 1.84
C LEU A 74 -11.06 -0.58 1.41
N ASP A 75 -11.89 0.33 1.94
CA ASP A 75 -11.97 1.72 1.54
C ASP A 75 -12.09 1.88 0.01
N VAL A 76 -13.15 1.30 -0.55
CA VAL A 76 -13.48 1.37 -1.99
C VAL A 76 -14.99 1.44 -2.19
N SER A 77 -15.42 1.71 -3.43
CA SER A 77 -16.85 1.68 -3.76
C SER A 77 -17.41 0.25 -3.73
N THR A 78 -18.68 0.11 -3.36
CA THR A 78 -19.42 -1.16 -3.49
C THR A 78 -19.39 -1.71 -4.92
N LYS A 79 -19.42 -0.83 -5.92
CA LYS A 79 -19.29 -1.20 -7.35
C LYS A 79 -17.96 -1.88 -7.65
N SER A 80 -16.87 -1.44 -7.02
CA SER A 80 -15.55 -2.09 -7.18
C SER A 80 -15.60 -3.52 -6.66
N ILE A 81 -16.20 -3.75 -5.49
CA ILE A 81 -16.36 -5.10 -4.93
C ILE A 81 -17.20 -5.99 -5.84
N TYR A 82 -18.34 -5.47 -6.31
CA TYR A 82 -19.20 -6.16 -7.27
C TYR A 82 -18.42 -6.58 -8.51
N ASN A 83 -17.78 -5.63 -9.20
CA ASN A 83 -17.02 -5.90 -10.41
C ASN A 83 -15.90 -6.93 -10.16
N TRP A 84 -15.21 -6.86 -9.02
CA TRP A 84 -14.12 -7.79 -8.72
C TRP A 84 -14.60 -9.22 -8.50
N ARG A 85 -15.72 -9.41 -7.80
CA ARG A 85 -16.31 -10.72 -7.53
C ARG A 85 -16.98 -11.32 -8.77
N GLU A 86 -17.73 -10.52 -9.50
CA GLU A 86 -18.38 -10.92 -10.76
C GLU A 86 -17.34 -11.35 -11.80
N ASN A 87 -16.27 -10.57 -12.00
CA ASN A 87 -15.16 -10.95 -12.89
C ASN A 87 -14.41 -12.21 -12.43
N ALA A 88 -14.57 -12.62 -11.17
CA ALA A 88 -14.03 -13.86 -10.64
C ALA A 88 -15.04 -15.03 -10.69
N GLY A 89 -16.20 -14.84 -11.33
CA GLY A 89 -17.25 -15.86 -11.47
C GLY A 89 -18.08 -16.07 -10.20
N ILE A 90 -17.98 -15.18 -9.22
CA ILE A 90 -18.78 -15.26 -7.98
C ILE A 90 -20.14 -14.61 -8.25
N ASN A 91 -21.17 -15.43 -8.43
CA ASN A 91 -22.54 -14.98 -8.63
C ASN A 91 -23.31 -14.86 -7.30
N ASN A 92 -24.15 -13.84 -7.18
CA ASN A 92 -24.90 -13.48 -5.96
C ASN A 92 -25.91 -14.53 -5.46
N PHE A 93 -26.15 -15.61 -6.21
CA PHE A 93 -27.09 -16.66 -5.84
C PHE A 93 -26.54 -17.66 -4.81
N GLU A 94 -25.21 -17.77 -4.67
CA GLU A 94 -24.59 -18.74 -3.72
C GLU A 94 -24.56 -18.27 -2.26
N LEU A 95 -25.07 -17.08 -1.94
CA LEU A 95 -24.96 -16.48 -0.60
C LEU A 95 -26.21 -16.64 0.28
N PHE A 96 -27.24 -17.33 -0.23
CA PHE A 96 -28.54 -17.50 0.46
C PHE A 96 -29.01 -18.96 0.52
N GLU A 97 -28.16 -19.95 0.22
CA GLU A 97 -28.54 -21.38 0.25
C GLU A 97 -28.19 -22.11 1.56
N GLU A 98 -27.77 -21.41 2.61
CA GLU A 98 -27.61 -21.98 3.95
C GLU A 98 -28.38 -21.14 4.98
N ASP A 99 -29.71 -21.32 5.02
CA ASP A 99 -30.56 -21.10 6.20
C ASP A 99 -31.63 -22.21 6.25
#